data_AF-A0AAP2YXX9-F1
#
_entry.id   AF-A0AAP2YXX9-F1
#
_cell.length_a   1.000
_cell.length_b   1.000
_cell.length_c   1.000
_cell.angle_alpha   90.00
_cell.angle_beta   90.00
_cell.angle_gamma   90.00
#
_symmetry.space_group_name_H-M   'P 1'
#
loop_
_entity.id
_entity.type
_entity.pdbx_description
1 polymer ?
#
loop_
_entity_poly.entity_id
_entity_poly.type
_entity_poly.pdbx_seq_one_letter_code
_entity_poly.pdbx_strand_id
1 'polypeptide(L)'
;MTGDDRSVSRRAILAATGSAVALSTAGSAHDDESSDETESDWSERLRRCPEATIQPSMTHCRGASMDGCSDDHPATQKLQDEVRAALERRYPDIGAIIQQGYKPYFDTVFDGDDDDASGGWSHWLNPEYIGDDETLTPDRPESILVDNEWWRPIGAMFIATRDGEPIERPPAVYGEGEGEGVSEDEDEDETETTDERCSPWHSHTGLPGRFAWWYYRQTYEGAYRDGELLLPCRTPCLLHVWTVPHPDGVYAHGGPPRANRGGPPAEDPGFDTDARPGEDELGWDVLPEDVVPETKPDEWRARLGLVS
;
A
#
# COMPACT_ATOMS: atom_id res chain seq x y z
N MET A 1 -52.34 -25.42 21.04
CA MET A 1 -51.63 -24.82 19.90
C MET A 1 -51.80 -23.31 20.05
N THR A 2 -51.01 -22.62 20.88
CA THR A 2 -49.72 -21.97 20.51
C THR A 2 -49.82 -21.24 19.16
N GLY A 3 -49.71 -19.92 19.02
CA GLY A 3 -49.50 -18.80 19.93
C GLY A 3 -49.49 -17.49 19.11
N ASP A 4 -49.70 -16.39 19.83
CA ASP A 4 -49.37 -14.96 19.56
C ASP A 4 -48.10 -14.72 18.69
N ASP A 5 -47.85 -13.61 17.99
CA ASP A 5 -48.21 -12.18 18.12
C ASP A 5 -47.99 -11.49 16.73
N ARG A 6 -48.80 -10.52 16.26
CA ARG A 6 -48.63 -9.04 16.33
C ARG A 6 -47.19 -8.55 16.01
N SER A 7 -46.91 -7.47 15.30
CA SER A 7 -47.64 -6.37 14.64
C SER A 7 -46.58 -5.45 13.97
N VAL A 8 -47.04 -4.61 13.04
CA VAL A 8 -46.36 -3.55 12.29
C VAL A 8 -45.46 -2.58 13.11
N SER A 9 -44.35 -2.09 12.54
CA SER A 9 -43.81 -0.71 12.71
C SER A 9 -42.74 -0.41 11.64
N ARG A 10 -42.94 0.50 10.67
CA ARG A 10 -42.57 1.95 10.60
C ARG A 10 -41.08 2.31 10.82
N ARG A 11 -40.51 2.92 9.76
CA ARG A 11 -39.30 3.78 9.63
C ARG A 11 -38.70 4.38 10.91
N ALA A 12 -37.38 4.28 11.03
CA ALA A 12 -36.41 5.32 11.47
C ALA A 12 -34.99 4.72 11.24
N ILE A 13 -34.16 5.25 10.33
CA ILE A 13 -33.15 6.30 10.53
C ILE A 13 -32.26 6.05 11.76
N LEU A 14 -30.97 5.80 11.52
CA LEU A 14 -29.74 6.20 12.24
C LEU A 14 -28.59 5.75 11.29
N ALA A 15 -27.73 6.57 10.66
CA ALA A 15 -26.97 7.73 11.09
C ALA A 15 -26.18 7.47 12.38
N ALA A 16 -24.90 7.12 12.22
CA ALA A 16 -23.88 7.24 13.26
C ALA A 16 -22.73 8.03 12.59
N THR A 17 -22.66 9.36 12.62
CA THR A 17 -22.33 10.29 13.74
C THR A 17 -21.19 9.81 14.62
N GLY A 18 -20.02 10.38 14.35
CA GLY A 18 -18.93 10.50 15.31
C GLY A 18 -19.43 11.11 16.61
N SER A 19 -19.06 10.46 17.71
CA SER A 19 -19.30 10.97 19.05
C SER A 19 -17.95 11.13 19.73
N ALA A 20 -17.58 12.38 19.99
CA ALA A 20 -16.55 12.73 20.94
C ALA A 20 -16.99 12.24 22.33
N VAL A 21 -16.19 11.37 22.94
CA VAL A 21 -16.38 11.00 24.35
C VAL A 21 -15.59 11.99 25.20
N ALA A 22 -16.30 12.85 25.92
CA ALA A 22 -15.75 13.61 27.03
C ALA A 22 -15.80 12.72 28.28
N LEU A 23 -14.65 12.25 28.76
CA LEU A 23 -14.56 11.54 30.03
C LEU A 23 -14.46 12.54 31.18
N SER A 24 -15.51 12.58 32.00
CA SER A 24 -15.50 13.26 33.30
C SER A 24 -14.88 12.33 34.33
N THR A 25 -13.84 12.81 35.01
CA THR A 25 -13.22 12.19 36.18
C THR A 25 -14.15 12.19 37.39
N ALA A 26 -14.44 11.01 37.93
CA ALA A 26 -14.81 10.82 39.34
C ALA A 26 -14.38 9.43 39.79
N GLY A 27 -13.45 9.37 40.74
CA GLY A 27 -12.88 8.13 41.26
C GLY A 27 -13.73 7.46 42.34
N SER A 28 -13.50 6.16 42.50
CA SER A 28 -13.61 5.41 43.77
C SER A 28 -12.79 4.13 43.62
N ALA A 29 -11.82 3.96 44.52
CA ALA A 29 -10.90 2.83 44.55
C ALA A 29 -11.56 1.54 45.07
N HIS A 30 -11.24 0.42 44.43
CA HIS A 30 -11.08 -0.89 45.06
C HIS A 30 -10.02 -1.66 44.27
N ASP A 31 -8.98 -2.10 44.98
CA ASP A 31 -7.91 -2.97 44.49
C ASP A 31 -8.46 -4.36 44.13
N ASP A 32 -8.29 -4.76 42.88
CA ASP A 32 -8.13 -6.15 42.50
C ASP A 32 -7.11 -6.20 41.33
N GLU A 33 -5.98 -6.82 41.62
CA GLU A 33 -4.76 -6.86 40.83
C GLU A 33 -4.87 -7.94 39.76
N SER A 34 -5.45 -7.62 38.59
CA SER A 34 -5.18 -8.34 37.34
C SER A 34 -5.66 -7.54 36.13
N SER A 35 -4.78 -7.42 35.13
CA SER A 35 -5.00 -6.94 33.75
C SER A 35 -5.34 -5.46 33.55
N ASP A 36 -4.31 -4.60 33.49
CA ASP A 36 -4.44 -3.24 32.91
C ASP A 36 -3.15 -2.78 32.18
N GLU A 37 -2.40 -3.73 31.60
CA GLU A 37 -1.15 -3.44 30.87
C GLU A 37 -1.37 -3.16 29.37
N THR A 38 -2.58 -3.37 28.82
CA THR A 38 -2.84 -3.22 27.39
C THR A 38 -3.32 -1.83 26.95
N GLU A 39 -4.14 -1.12 27.73
CA GLU A 39 -4.62 0.22 27.30
C GLU A 39 -3.57 1.34 27.47
N SER A 40 -2.64 1.19 28.42
CA SER A 40 -1.58 2.17 28.67
C SER A 40 -0.46 2.15 27.61
N ASP A 41 -0.09 0.98 27.08
CA ASP A 41 0.97 0.85 26.05
C ASP A 41 0.49 1.38 24.67
N TRP A 42 -0.75 1.08 24.26
CA TRP A 42 -1.28 1.58 22.98
C TRP A 42 -1.45 3.10 22.97
N SER A 43 -1.89 3.68 24.09
CA SER A 43 -2.06 5.13 24.22
C SER A 43 -0.71 5.87 24.27
N GLU A 44 0.34 5.30 24.86
CA GLU A 44 1.70 5.84 24.74
C GLU A 44 2.30 5.70 23.33
N ARG A 45 2.05 4.59 22.64
CA ARG A 45 2.50 4.38 21.24
C ARG A 45 1.84 5.36 20.28
N LEU A 46 0.53 5.60 20.43
CA LEU A 46 -0.20 6.60 19.61
C LEU A 46 0.24 8.03 19.93
N ARG A 47 0.61 8.34 21.18
CA ARG A 47 1.19 9.65 21.54
C ARG A 47 2.53 9.95 20.84
N ARG A 48 3.28 8.93 20.42
CA ARG A 48 4.54 9.09 19.66
C ARG A 48 4.32 9.36 18.17
N CYS A 49 3.14 9.04 17.63
CA CYS A 49 2.82 9.16 16.21
C CYS A 49 1.47 9.89 16.05
N PRO A 50 1.41 11.22 16.17
CA PRO A 50 0.14 11.95 16.12
C PRO A 50 -0.61 11.81 14.79
N GLU A 51 0.08 11.50 13.70
CA GLU A 51 -0.49 11.24 12.37
C GLU A 51 -1.06 9.83 12.19
N ALA A 52 -0.78 8.90 13.11
CA ALA A 52 -1.22 7.51 13.01
C ALA A 52 -2.73 7.35 13.22
N THR A 53 -3.38 6.61 12.34
CA THR A 53 -4.82 6.30 12.44
C THR A 53 -5.08 4.80 12.54
N ILE A 54 -6.23 4.42 13.10
CA ILE A 54 -6.68 3.01 13.12
C ILE A 54 -7.21 2.62 11.73
N GLN A 55 -8.01 3.49 11.12
CA GLN A 55 -8.56 3.27 9.78
C GLN A 55 -7.50 3.53 8.69
N PRO A 56 -7.70 3.00 7.46
CA PRO A 56 -6.89 3.38 6.31
C PRO A 56 -6.77 4.91 6.21
N SER A 57 -5.55 5.40 6.06
CA SER A 57 -5.27 6.83 5.90
C SER A 57 -3.91 7.01 5.26
N MET A 58 -3.76 8.12 4.54
CA MET A 58 -2.57 8.49 3.82
C MET A 58 -2.31 9.98 3.98
N THR A 59 -1.06 10.37 3.80
CA THR A 59 -0.64 11.76 3.74
C THR A 59 0.39 11.96 2.64
N HIS A 60 0.42 13.14 2.03
CA HIS A 60 1.49 13.47 1.10
C HIS A 60 2.84 13.46 1.80
N CYS A 61 3.85 12.98 1.09
CA CYS A 61 5.23 13.10 1.53
C CYS A 61 5.68 14.56 1.53
N ARG A 62 6.80 14.83 2.21
CA ARG A 62 7.31 16.19 2.33
C ARG A 62 7.68 16.74 0.94
N GLY A 63 7.02 17.82 0.52
CA GLY A 63 7.23 18.41 -0.80
C GLY A 63 6.59 17.62 -1.95
N ALA A 64 5.74 16.64 -1.64
CA ALA A 64 4.91 15.95 -2.60
C ALA A 64 3.57 16.69 -2.79
N SER A 65 3.08 16.72 -4.03
CA SER A 65 1.75 17.22 -4.39
C SER A 65 1.29 16.58 -5.71
N MET A 66 -0.03 16.39 -5.81
CA MET A 66 -0.72 15.97 -7.03
C MET A 66 -1.15 17.14 -7.90
N ASP A 67 -1.05 18.39 -7.42
CA ASP A 67 -1.68 19.55 -8.07
C ASP A 67 -1.23 19.77 -9.52
N GLY A 68 0.05 19.52 -9.81
CA GLY A 68 0.61 19.61 -11.16
C GLY A 68 0.59 18.30 -11.95
N CYS A 69 0.05 17.21 -11.39
CA CYS A 69 0.07 15.91 -12.02
C CYS A 69 -0.99 15.79 -13.13
N SER A 70 -0.57 15.33 -14.30
CA SER A 70 -1.42 15.08 -15.45
C SER A 70 -1.01 13.76 -16.12
N ASP A 71 -2.01 12.96 -16.45
CA ASP A 71 -1.84 11.69 -17.19
C ASP A 71 -1.35 11.94 -18.63
N ASP A 72 -1.70 13.10 -19.20
CA ASP A 72 -1.32 13.49 -20.56
C ASP A 72 0.08 14.13 -20.63
N HIS A 73 0.71 14.37 -19.47
CA HIS A 73 2.05 14.96 -19.45
C HIS A 73 3.09 13.99 -20.05
N PRO A 74 4.00 14.43 -20.94
CA PRO A 74 4.96 13.54 -21.61
C PRO A 74 5.82 12.71 -20.65
N ALA A 75 6.19 13.27 -19.50
CA ALA A 75 6.95 12.54 -18.48
C ALA A 75 6.13 11.42 -17.81
N THR A 76 4.83 11.65 -17.57
CA THR A 76 3.92 10.62 -17.05
C THR A 76 3.75 9.49 -18.05
N GLN A 77 3.49 9.82 -19.32
CA GLN A 77 3.34 8.82 -20.39
C GLN A 77 4.62 8.00 -20.56
N LYS A 78 5.77 8.67 -20.57
CA LYS A 78 7.07 7.99 -20.65
C LYS A 78 7.28 7.03 -19.49
N LEU A 79 7.04 7.46 -18.25
CA LEU A 79 7.17 6.61 -17.07
C LEU A 79 6.23 5.40 -17.15
N GLN A 80 4.96 5.62 -17.52
CA GLN A 80 3.97 4.55 -17.68
C GLN A 80 4.38 3.56 -18.77
N ASP A 81 4.88 4.04 -19.91
CA ASP A 81 5.34 3.22 -21.01
C ASP A 81 6.58 2.40 -20.65
N GLU A 82 7.52 2.98 -19.92
CA GLU A 82 8.72 2.28 -19.44
C GLU A 82 8.35 1.19 -18.42
N VAL A 83 7.44 1.47 -17.48
CA VAL A 83 6.89 0.46 -16.56
C VAL A 83 6.20 -0.65 -17.35
N ARG A 84 5.30 -0.32 -18.28
CA ARG A 84 4.62 -1.31 -19.12
C ARG A 84 5.60 -2.20 -19.87
N ALA A 85 6.62 -1.62 -20.49
CA ALA A 85 7.65 -2.36 -21.21
C ALA A 85 8.50 -3.25 -20.29
N ALA A 86 8.73 -2.85 -19.03
CA ALA A 86 9.40 -3.69 -18.04
C ALA A 86 8.52 -4.88 -17.65
N LEU A 87 7.25 -4.64 -17.33
CA LEU A 87 6.28 -5.69 -16.99
C LEU A 87 6.15 -6.73 -18.10
N GLU A 88 6.04 -6.31 -19.36
CA GLU A 88 5.90 -7.21 -20.51
C GLU A 88 7.18 -8.03 -20.80
N ARG A 89 8.37 -7.46 -20.58
CA ARG A 89 9.65 -8.09 -20.99
C ARG A 89 10.33 -8.86 -19.87
N ARG A 90 10.25 -8.37 -18.64
CA ARG A 90 11.01 -8.88 -17.48
C ARG A 90 10.12 -9.60 -16.48
N TYR A 91 8.85 -9.22 -16.40
CA TYR A 91 7.92 -9.72 -15.40
C TYR A 91 6.60 -10.24 -16.01
N PRO A 92 6.62 -10.98 -17.13
CA PRO A 92 5.41 -11.29 -17.90
C PRO A 92 4.36 -12.13 -17.14
N ASP A 93 4.80 -12.85 -16.10
CA ASP A 93 3.99 -13.77 -15.30
C ASP A 93 4.53 -13.86 -13.85
N ILE A 94 3.79 -14.54 -12.98
CA ILE A 94 4.11 -14.69 -11.55
C ILE A 94 5.44 -15.42 -11.35
N GLY A 95 5.72 -16.45 -12.14
CA GLY A 95 6.97 -17.19 -12.10
C GLY A 95 8.17 -16.30 -12.41
N ALA A 96 8.06 -15.42 -13.40
CA ALA A 96 9.08 -14.44 -13.73
C ALA A 96 9.27 -13.41 -12.60
N ILE A 97 8.17 -12.94 -11.98
CA ILE A 97 8.22 -12.06 -10.80
C ILE A 97 8.99 -12.74 -9.65
N ILE A 98 8.63 -14.00 -9.32
CA ILE A 98 9.31 -14.81 -8.30
C ILE A 98 10.80 -14.99 -8.61
N GLN A 99 11.13 -15.36 -9.85
CA GLN A 99 12.51 -15.58 -10.29
C GLN A 99 13.38 -14.33 -10.17
N GLN A 100 12.78 -13.15 -10.26
CA GLN A 100 13.47 -11.86 -10.07
C GLN A 100 13.59 -11.46 -8.59
N GLY A 101 13.18 -12.31 -7.66
CA GLY A 101 13.37 -12.12 -6.22
C GLY A 101 12.22 -11.37 -5.53
N TYR A 102 11.13 -11.07 -6.24
CA TYR A 102 9.96 -10.46 -5.64
C TYR A 102 9.26 -11.46 -4.70
N LYS A 103 8.74 -10.93 -3.60
CA LYS A 103 8.05 -11.67 -2.55
C LYS A 103 6.60 -11.19 -2.43
N PRO A 104 5.64 -12.11 -2.33
CA PRO A 104 4.23 -11.76 -2.11
C PRO A 104 4.09 -10.96 -0.80
N TYR A 105 3.32 -9.88 -0.84
CA TYR A 105 3.15 -9.00 0.31
C TYR A 105 1.97 -9.44 1.20
N PHE A 106 1.57 -8.61 2.18
CA PHE A 106 0.51 -8.96 3.11
C PHE A 106 -0.87 -9.15 2.45
N ASP A 107 -1.08 -8.51 1.29
CA ASP A 107 -2.36 -8.39 0.61
C ASP A 107 -2.57 -9.37 -0.54
N THR A 108 -1.64 -10.30 -0.74
CA THR A 108 -1.82 -11.44 -1.66
C THR A 108 -2.99 -12.36 -1.25
N VAL A 109 -3.65 -12.15 -0.10
CA VAL A 109 -4.75 -13.00 0.39
C VAL A 109 -5.92 -12.26 1.03
N PHE A 110 -6.05 -10.94 0.86
CA PHE A 110 -7.28 -10.31 1.32
C PHE A 110 -8.37 -10.52 0.29
N ASP A 111 -9.28 -11.45 0.64
CA ASP A 111 -10.62 -11.54 0.08
C ASP A 111 -11.36 -10.24 0.44
N GLY A 112 -11.10 -9.17 -0.31
CA GLY A 112 -12.00 -8.02 -0.31
C GLY A 112 -13.29 -8.44 -1.00
N ASP A 113 -14.45 -8.13 -0.41
CA ASP A 113 -15.71 -8.20 -1.15
C ASP A 113 -15.53 -7.41 -2.47
N ASP A 114 -16.13 -7.87 -3.58
CA ASP A 114 -16.01 -7.27 -4.93
C ASP A 114 -16.34 -5.76 -4.99
N ASP A 115 -16.99 -5.22 -3.94
CA ASP A 115 -17.37 -3.81 -3.77
C ASP A 115 -16.34 -2.96 -2.99
N ASP A 116 -15.28 -3.56 -2.44
CA ASP A 116 -14.23 -2.87 -1.69
C ASP A 116 -12.98 -2.62 -2.57
N ALA A 117 -12.34 -1.46 -2.40
CA ALA A 117 -11.25 -0.96 -3.26
C ALA A 117 -9.98 -1.84 -3.28
N SER A 118 -9.95 -2.91 -2.49
CA SER A 118 -8.89 -3.92 -2.38
C SER A 118 -9.19 -5.24 -3.08
N GLY A 119 -10.38 -5.44 -3.67
CA GLY A 119 -10.76 -6.73 -4.25
C GLY A 119 -9.85 -7.16 -5.41
N GLY A 120 -9.09 -8.24 -5.22
CA GLY A 120 -8.46 -9.02 -6.29
C GLY A 120 -7.16 -8.48 -6.90
N TRP A 121 -6.38 -7.68 -6.17
CA TRP A 121 -5.01 -7.33 -6.58
C TRP A 121 -4.07 -7.31 -5.38
N SER A 122 -2.76 -7.43 -5.62
CA SER A 122 -1.76 -7.48 -4.55
C SER A 122 -0.45 -6.79 -4.92
N HIS A 123 0.34 -6.47 -3.90
CA HIS A 123 1.70 -6.01 -4.08
C HIS A 123 2.68 -7.17 -3.95
N TRP A 124 3.75 -7.10 -4.72
CA TRP A 124 4.88 -8.02 -4.66
C TRP A 124 6.14 -7.19 -4.51
N LEU A 125 6.85 -7.35 -3.40
CA LEU A 125 7.97 -6.48 -3.01
C LEU A 125 9.32 -7.13 -3.31
N ASN A 126 10.30 -6.35 -3.76
CA ASN A 126 11.67 -6.83 -3.97
C ASN A 126 12.63 -6.29 -2.89
N PRO A 127 13.07 -7.13 -1.93
CA PRO A 127 13.97 -6.67 -0.87
C PRO A 127 15.32 -6.14 -1.36
N GLU A 128 15.83 -6.67 -2.48
CA GLU A 128 17.10 -6.20 -3.05
C GLU A 128 16.95 -4.76 -3.56
N TYR A 129 15.86 -4.44 -4.24
CA TYR A 129 15.64 -3.11 -4.82
C TYR A 129 15.23 -2.09 -3.76
N ILE A 130 14.46 -2.51 -2.74
CA ILE A 130 14.17 -1.65 -1.58
C ILE A 130 15.47 -1.28 -0.83
N GLY A 131 16.42 -2.21 -0.78
CA GLY A 131 17.69 -2.06 -0.08
C GLY A 131 18.79 -1.36 -0.89
N ASP A 132 18.60 -1.06 -2.17
CA ASP A 132 19.61 -0.42 -3.02
C ASP A 132 19.53 1.11 -2.99
N ASP A 133 20.35 1.79 -3.80
CA ASP A 133 20.47 3.25 -3.81
C ASP A 133 19.64 3.93 -4.92
N GLU A 134 18.94 3.13 -5.74
CA GLU A 134 18.08 3.59 -6.82
C GLU A 134 16.65 3.83 -6.31
N THR A 135 15.90 4.70 -7.00
CA THR A 135 14.48 4.93 -6.73
C THR A 135 13.85 5.44 -8.01
N LEU A 136 12.59 5.09 -8.27
CA LEU A 136 11.87 5.52 -9.47
C LEU A 136 12.53 4.99 -10.76
N THR A 137 13.00 3.74 -10.72
CA THR A 137 13.65 3.04 -11.84
C THR A 137 12.67 2.06 -12.50
N PRO A 138 12.07 2.36 -13.67
CA PRO A 138 10.95 1.57 -14.21
C PRO A 138 11.28 0.12 -14.56
N ASP A 139 12.53 -0.17 -14.92
CA ASP A 139 13.00 -1.53 -15.23
C ASP A 139 13.23 -2.41 -13.99
N ARG A 140 13.13 -1.83 -12.78
CA ARG A 140 13.49 -2.44 -11.49
C ARG A 140 12.61 -1.92 -10.33
N PRO A 141 11.27 -1.86 -10.44
CA PRO A 141 10.46 -1.22 -9.42
C PRO A 141 10.54 -1.98 -8.08
N GLU A 142 10.50 -1.27 -6.95
CA GLU A 142 10.56 -1.91 -5.63
C GLU A 142 9.33 -2.79 -5.36
N SER A 143 8.23 -2.55 -6.07
CA SER A 143 7.02 -3.36 -6.03
C SER A 143 6.37 -3.54 -7.41
N ILE A 144 5.87 -4.74 -7.68
CA ILE A 144 4.97 -5.04 -8.82
C ILE A 144 3.55 -5.21 -8.30
N LEU A 145 2.58 -4.63 -9.02
CA LEU A 145 1.16 -4.72 -8.71
C LEU A 145 0.56 -5.82 -9.58
N VAL A 146 -0.04 -6.82 -8.96
CA VAL A 146 -0.52 -8.04 -9.61
C VAL A 146 -2.02 -8.15 -9.47
N ASP A 147 -2.71 -8.49 -10.54
CA ASP A 147 -4.10 -8.93 -10.51
C ASP A 147 -4.17 -10.38 -10.02
N ASN A 148 -4.89 -10.62 -8.92
CA ASN A 148 -4.96 -11.95 -8.28
C ASN A 148 -5.94 -12.90 -8.99
N GLU A 149 -6.86 -12.40 -9.81
CA GLU A 149 -7.74 -13.27 -10.60
C GLU A 149 -7.01 -13.73 -11.87
N TRP A 150 -6.44 -12.78 -12.61
CA TRP A 150 -5.87 -13.05 -13.93
C TRP A 150 -4.39 -13.42 -13.88
N TRP A 151 -3.75 -13.23 -12.71
CA TRP A 151 -2.34 -13.53 -12.39
C TRP A 151 -1.36 -12.76 -13.28
N ARG A 152 -1.63 -11.47 -13.48
CA ARG A 152 -0.87 -10.60 -14.38
C ARG A 152 -0.38 -9.35 -13.68
N PRO A 153 0.80 -8.85 -14.05
CA PRO A 153 1.20 -7.52 -13.61
C PRO A 153 0.31 -6.46 -14.27
N ILE A 154 -0.19 -5.51 -13.48
CA ILE A 154 -1.10 -4.43 -13.90
C ILE A 154 -0.55 -3.03 -13.57
N GLY A 155 0.61 -2.97 -12.90
CA GLY A 155 1.30 -1.74 -12.58
C GLY A 155 2.55 -1.99 -11.74
N ALA A 156 3.16 -0.92 -11.30
CA ALA A 156 4.28 -0.93 -10.37
C ALA A 156 4.01 0.06 -9.23
N MET A 157 4.60 -0.20 -8.07
CA MET A 157 4.71 0.80 -7.01
C MET A 157 6.18 1.00 -6.70
N PHE A 158 6.58 2.27 -6.67
CA PHE A 158 7.90 2.65 -6.21
C PHE A 158 7.88 2.94 -4.72
N ILE A 159 8.94 2.54 -4.03
CA ILE A 159 9.14 2.77 -2.60
C ILE A 159 10.37 3.64 -2.47
N ALA A 160 10.23 4.86 -1.97
CA ALA A 160 11.35 5.78 -1.86
C ALA A 160 12.22 5.43 -0.65
N THR A 161 13.15 4.51 -0.87
CA THR A 161 14.22 4.13 0.05
C THR A 161 15.58 4.33 -0.61
N ARG A 162 16.61 4.51 0.21
CA ARG A 162 18.01 4.51 -0.22
C ARG A 162 18.81 3.76 0.82
N ASP A 163 19.52 2.71 0.41
CA ASP A 163 20.21 1.80 1.32
C ASP A 163 19.26 1.21 2.37
N GLY A 164 18.00 0.94 1.99
CA GLY A 164 16.92 0.47 2.87
C GLY A 164 16.29 1.54 3.77
N GLU A 165 16.82 2.77 3.79
CA GLU A 165 16.31 3.86 4.63
C GLU A 165 15.32 4.76 3.88
N PRO A 166 14.18 5.16 4.49
CA PRO A 166 13.19 6.00 3.82
C PRO A 166 13.73 7.37 3.39
N ILE A 167 13.45 7.77 2.15
CA ILE A 167 13.75 9.11 1.62
C ILE A 167 12.63 10.09 2.01
N GLU A 168 12.97 11.15 2.77
CA GLU A 168 11.96 12.13 3.20
C GLU A 168 11.35 12.95 2.05
N ARG A 169 12.18 13.27 1.05
CA ARG A 169 11.82 14.08 -0.12
C ARG A 169 12.13 13.29 -1.39
N PRO A 170 11.22 12.41 -1.82
CA PRO A 170 11.44 11.61 -3.02
C PRO A 170 11.49 12.48 -4.28
N PRO A 171 12.12 11.98 -5.37
CA PRO A 171 12.21 12.72 -6.63
C PRO A 171 10.82 12.97 -7.22
N ALA A 172 10.59 14.17 -7.77
CA ALA A 172 9.38 14.44 -8.53
C ALA A 172 9.39 13.63 -9.85
N VAL A 173 8.20 13.32 -10.38
CA VAL A 173 8.11 12.75 -11.74
C VAL A 173 8.54 13.80 -12.76
N TYR A 174 8.08 15.05 -12.57
CA TYR A 174 8.49 16.21 -13.35
C TYR A 174 8.28 17.52 -12.57
N GLY A 175 8.85 18.59 -13.10
CA GLY A 175 8.95 19.90 -12.46
C GLY A 175 10.09 19.93 -11.46
N GLU A 176 10.97 20.93 -11.58
CA GLU A 176 12.07 21.09 -10.65
C GLU A 176 11.53 21.51 -9.27
N GLY A 177 12.07 20.89 -8.23
CA GLY A 177 11.86 21.37 -6.88
C GLY A 177 12.81 22.50 -6.59
N GLU A 178 12.30 23.64 -6.11
CA GLU A 178 13.15 24.67 -5.51
C GLU A 178 14.08 24.05 -4.46
N GLY A 179 15.35 23.88 -4.82
CA GLY A 179 16.37 23.29 -3.95
C GLY A 179 17.38 22.43 -4.68
N GLU A 180 18.26 23.04 -5.47
CA GLU A 180 19.62 23.39 -5.06
C GLU A 180 20.41 23.90 -6.28
N GLY A 181 20.48 25.23 -6.44
CA GLY A 181 21.26 25.87 -7.50
C GLY A 181 20.83 27.31 -7.73
N VAL A 182 21.51 28.26 -7.10
CA VAL A 182 21.36 29.69 -7.34
C VAL A 182 21.79 30.02 -8.76
N SER A 183 20.92 30.65 -9.54
CA SER A 183 21.32 31.58 -10.59
C SER A 183 20.55 32.89 -10.38
N GLU A 184 21.16 33.78 -9.60
CA GLU A 184 20.83 35.21 -9.57
C GLU A 184 21.32 35.83 -10.89
N ASP A 185 20.64 35.58 -11.99
CA ASP A 185 20.80 36.39 -13.20
C ASP A 185 19.40 36.73 -13.71
N GLU A 186 19.00 37.96 -13.36
CA GLU A 186 17.81 38.65 -13.84
C GLU A 186 17.91 38.82 -15.36
N ASP A 187 17.11 38.07 -16.12
CA ASP A 187 16.72 38.45 -17.47
C ASP A 187 15.23 38.12 -17.67
N GLU A 188 14.44 39.20 -17.68
CA GLU A 188 13.00 39.22 -17.93
C GLU A 188 12.70 38.81 -19.38
N ASP A 189 12.25 37.57 -19.60
CA ASP A 189 11.43 37.22 -20.77
C ASP A 189 10.39 36.16 -20.35
N GLU A 190 9.30 36.67 -19.74
CA GLU A 190 8.17 35.90 -19.24
C GLU A 190 7.37 35.24 -20.38
N THR A 191 7.78 34.04 -20.77
CA THR A 191 6.85 32.95 -21.08
C THR A 191 7.31 31.67 -20.40
N GLU A 192 7.60 31.74 -19.09
CA GLU A 192 7.81 30.55 -18.27
C GLU A 192 6.44 29.93 -17.98
N THR A 193 6.04 28.97 -18.80
CA THR A 193 5.20 27.89 -18.29
C THR A 193 6.06 27.16 -17.27
N THR A 194 5.95 27.53 -16.00
CA THR A 194 6.43 26.65 -14.93
C THR A 194 5.61 25.37 -15.06
N ASP A 195 6.17 24.35 -15.72
CA ASP A 195 5.53 23.04 -15.80
C ASP A 195 5.23 22.64 -14.36
N GLU A 196 3.93 22.58 -14.02
CA GLU A 196 3.48 22.42 -12.65
C GLU A 196 4.10 21.15 -12.07
N ARG A 197 4.79 21.26 -10.94
CA ARG A 197 5.52 20.14 -10.36
C ARG A 197 4.57 18.99 -10.02
N CYS A 198 4.89 17.78 -10.51
CA CYS A 198 4.18 16.56 -10.16
C CYS A 198 5.03 15.66 -9.28
N SER A 199 4.57 15.47 -8.04
CA SER A 199 5.23 14.62 -7.06
C SER A 199 4.15 13.83 -6.30
N PRO A 200 3.64 12.74 -6.87
CA PRO A 200 2.45 12.03 -6.39
C PRO A 200 2.72 11.11 -5.19
N TRP A 201 3.85 11.31 -4.49
CA TRP A 201 4.29 10.47 -3.38
C TRP A 201 3.43 10.65 -2.13
N HIS A 202 3.12 9.54 -1.47
CA HIS A 202 2.35 9.51 -0.23
C HIS A 202 2.87 8.44 0.73
N SER A 203 2.61 8.60 2.02
CA SER A 203 2.84 7.57 3.02
C SER A 203 1.52 7.10 3.61
N HIS A 204 1.41 5.81 3.91
CA HIS A 204 0.30 5.29 4.68
C HIS A 204 0.53 5.55 6.16
N THR A 205 -0.46 6.17 6.80
CA THR A 205 -0.49 6.47 8.25
C THR A 205 -1.54 5.64 8.98
N GLY A 206 -2.43 4.98 8.24
CA GLY A 206 -3.38 4.01 8.77
C GLY A 206 -2.72 2.71 9.22
N LEU A 207 -3.27 2.10 10.26
CA LEU A 207 -2.82 0.83 10.81
C LEU A 207 -2.66 -0.28 9.74
N PRO A 208 -3.55 -0.45 8.74
CA PRO A 208 -3.37 -1.48 7.72
C PRO A 208 -2.06 -1.33 6.93
N GLY A 209 -1.78 -0.14 6.41
CA GLY A 209 -0.55 0.12 5.65
C GLY A 209 0.71 0.07 6.52
N ARG A 210 0.63 0.56 7.76
CA ARG A 210 1.75 0.51 8.71
C ARG A 210 2.08 -0.92 9.15
N PHE A 211 1.05 -1.73 9.41
CA PHE A 211 1.20 -3.14 9.71
C PHE A 211 1.77 -3.91 8.52
N ALA A 212 1.29 -3.61 7.31
CA ALA A 212 1.83 -4.20 6.09
C ALA A 212 3.35 -3.98 5.99
N TRP A 213 3.80 -2.74 6.14
CA TRP A 213 5.23 -2.43 6.01
C TRP A 213 6.05 -3.08 7.11
N TRP A 214 5.56 -3.03 8.35
CA TRP A 214 6.18 -3.73 9.46
C TRP A 214 6.28 -5.24 9.17
N TYR A 215 5.20 -5.87 8.68
CA TYR A 215 5.17 -7.29 8.35
C TYR A 215 6.24 -7.66 7.33
N TYR A 216 6.41 -6.87 6.27
CA TYR A 216 7.48 -7.07 5.29
C TYR A 216 8.85 -7.04 5.95
N ARG A 217 9.16 -6.00 6.75
CA ARG A 217 10.45 -5.89 7.43
C ARG A 217 10.71 -7.08 8.37
N GLN A 218 9.70 -7.54 9.10
CA GLN A 218 9.87 -8.69 9.99
C GLN A 218 10.10 -10.00 9.21
N THR A 219 9.36 -10.19 8.13
CA THR A 219 9.28 -11.46 7.42
C THR A 219 10.41 -11.63 6.41
N TYR A 220 10.76 -10.57 5.69
CA TYR A 220 11.68 -10.63 4.56
C TYR A 220 13.04 -9.99 4.85
N GLU A 221 13.12 -9.01 5.75
CA GLU A 221 14.41 -8.42 6.19
C GLU A 221 14.94 -9.03 7.49
N GLY A 222 14.09 -9.76 8.22
CA GLY A 222 14.46 -10.37 9.50
C GLY A 222 14.66 -9.37 10.64
N ALA A 223 14.06 -8.17 10.54
CA ALA A 223 14.20 -7.08 11.51
C ALA A 223 13.84 -7.45 12.97
N TYR A 224 13.07 -8.54 13.16
CA TYR A 224 12.79 -9.12 14.48
C TYR A 224 14.08 -9.47 15.24
N ARG A 225 15.12 -9.91 14.52
CA ARG A 225 16.41 -10.31 15.09
C ARG A 225 17.16 -9.14 15.74
N ASP A 226 16.84 -7.91 15.33
CA ASP A 226 17.44 -6.68 15.84
C ASP A 226 16.58 -6.02 16.95
N GLY A 227 15.46 -6.66 17.34
CA GLY A 227 14.62 -6.23 18.46
C GLY A 227 13.63 -5.10 18.12
N GLU A 228 13.48 -4.74 16.84
CA GLU A 228 12.56 -3.69 16.39
C GLU A 228 11.13 -4.25 16.23
N LEU A 229 10.36 -4.24 17.33
CA LEU A 229 9.00 -4.78 17.38
C LEU A 229 7.90 -3.74 17.19
N LEU A 230 8.26 -2.46 17.03
CA LEU A 230 7.29 -1.38 17.00
C LEU A 230 6.79 -1.13 15.58
N LEU A 231 5.47 -0.95 15.46
CA LEU A 231 4.88 -0.43 14.23
C LEU A 231 5.42 0.99 13.97
N PRO A 232 5.91 1.29 12.77
CA PRO A 232 6.41 2.62 12.42
C PRO A 232 5.26 3.64 12.47
N CYS A 233 5.53 4.95 12.55
CA CYS A 233 4.46 5.95 12.50
C CYS A 233 3.79 6.03 11.12
N ARG A 234 4.54 5.73 10.06
CA ARG A 234 4.10 5.72 8.66
C ARG A 234 4.96 4.77 7.83
N THR A 235 4.51 4.42 6.64
CA THR A 235 5.36 3.74 5.64
C THR A 235 6.40 4.71 5.05
N PRO A 236 7.40 4.22 4.30
CA PRO A 236 8.12 5.05 3.35
C PRO A 236 7.17 5.75 2.37
N CYS A 237 7.70 6.68 1.58
CA CYS A 237 6.93 7.29 0.50
C CYS A 237 6.71 6.26 -0.61
N LEU A 238 5.47 6.18 -1.09
CA LEU A 238 5.01 5.26 -2.11
C LEU A 238 4.51 6.05 -3.32
N LEU A 239 4.75 5.54 -4.52
CA LEU A 239 4.23 6.08 -5.77
C LEU A 239 3.74 4.92 -6.63
N HIS A 240 2.43 4.85 -6.87
CA HIS A 240 1.84 3.86 -7.78
C HIS A 240 1.90 4.36 -9.22
N VAL A 241 2.14 3.46 -10.16
CA VAL A 241 2.03 3.70 -11.61
C VAL A 241 1.23 2.55 -12.22
N TRP A 242 -0.01 2.82 -12.59
CA TRP A 242 -0.87 1.86 -13.27
C TRP A 242 -0.58 1.80 -14.76
N THR A 243 -0.47 0.62 -15.34
CA THR A 243 -0.30 0.44 -16.79
C THR A 243 -1.60 0.13 -17.52
N VAL A 244 -2.66 -0.11 -16.76
CA VAL A 244 -4.05 -0.30 -17.20
C VAL A 244 -4.90 0.94 -16.89
N PRO A 245 -6.06 1.14 -17.55
CA PRO A 245 -6.90 2.30 -17.32
C PRO A 245 -7.40 2.42 -15.87
N HIS A 246 -7.19 3.57 -15.24
CA HIS A 246 -7.66 3.85 -13.88
C HIS A 246 -8.52 5.13 -13.88
N PRO A 247 -9.74 5.14 -13.31
CA PRO A 247 -10.61 6.32 -13.34
C PRO A 247 -10.03 7.54 -12.61
N ASP A 248 -9.23 7.30 -11.57
CA ASP A 248 -8.54 8.35 -10.80
C ASP A 248 -7.12 8.67 -11.31
N GLY A 249 -6.78 8.19 -12.51
CA GLY A 249 -5.52 8.50 -13.22
C GLY A 249 -4.34 7.56 -12.94
N VAL A 250 -3.21 7.81 -13.60
CA VAL A 250 -2.04 6.91 -13.63
C VAL A 250 -1.43 6.70 -12.25
N TYR A 251 -1.46 7.72 -11.40
CA TYR A 251 -0.88 7.71 -10.05
C TYR A 251 -1.90 7.42 -8.94
N ALA A 252 -3.07 6.87 -9.28
CA ALA A 252 -4.07 6.55 -8.29
C ALA A 252 -3.53 5.60 -7.21
N HIS A 253 -3.92 5.85 -5.96
CA HIS A 253 -3.45 5.06 -4.81
C HIS A 253 -4.13 3.69 -4.70
N GLY A 254 -5.41 3.62 -5.09
CA GLY A 254 -6.19 2.38 -5.06
C GLY A 254 -5.97 1.57 -6.33
N GLY A 255 -6.37 0.30 -6.28
CA GLY A 255 -6.35 -0.55 -7.46
C GLY A 255 -7.42 -0.14 -8.47
N PRO A 256 -7.16 -0.34 -9.78
CA PRO A 256 -8.16 -0.10 -10.80
C PRO A 256 -9.39 -1.00 -10.56
N PRO A 257 -10.61 -0.53 -10.90
CA PRO A 257 -11.79 -1.38 -10.88
C PRO A 257 -11.58 -2.64 -11.72
N ARG A 258 -12.14 -3.78 -11.30
CA ARG A 258 -12.00 -5.08 -11.98
C ARG A 258 -12.31 -5.00 -13.48
N ALA A 259 -13.36 -4.27 -13.85
CA ALA A 259 -13.76 -4.05 -15.24
C ALA A 259 -12.69 -3.37 -16.11
N ASN A 260 -11.71 -2.70 -15.50
CA ASN A 260 -10.65 -1.97 -16.18
C ASN A 260 -9.31 -2.72 -16.24
N ARG A 261 -9.14 -3.80 -15.46
CA ARG A 261 -7.88 -4.57 -15.42
C ARG A 261 -7.63 -5.33 -16.72
N GLY A 262 -8.71 -5.78 -17.36
CA GLY A 262 -8.74 -6.27 -18.74
C GLY A 262 -7.90 -7.52 -19.03
N GLY A 263 -7.83 -7.89 -20.31
CA GLY A 263 -6.98 -8.98 -20.83
C GLY A 263 -7.52 -10.40 -20.59
N PRO A 264 -7.03 -11.41 -21.34
CA PRO A 264 -7.20 -12.83 -20.98
C PRO A 264 -6.33 -13.19 -19.76
N PRO A 265 -6.54 -14.34 -19.09
CA PRO A 265 -5.71 -14.71 -17.94
C PRO A 265 -4.28 -14.99 -18.42
N ALA A 266 -3.31 -15.01 -17.50
CA ALA A 266 -1.99 -15.51 -17.84
C ALA A 266 -2.11 -16.92 -18.44
N GLU A 267 -1.55 -17.14 -19.64
CA GLU A 267 -1.64 -18.45 -20.31
C GLU A 267 -0.75 -19.50 -19.62
N ASP A 268 0.38 -19.04 -19.06
CA ASP A 268 1.32 -19.80 -18.27
C ASP A 268 1.69 -18.96 -17.04
N PRO A 269 1.47 -19.46 -15.80
CA PRO A 269 1.81 -18.73 -14.60
C PRO A 269 3.32 -18.68 -14.34
N GLY A 270 4.13 -19.45 -15.07
CA GLY A 270 5.60 -19.47 -14.98
C GLY A 270 6.16 -20.31 -13.83
N PHE A 271 5.32 -21.10 -13.16
CA PHE A 271 5.69 -22.04 -12.10
C PHE A 271 4.74 -23.25 -12.09
N ASP A 272 5.13 -24.32 -11.40
CA ASP A 272 4.36 -25.58 -11.34
C ASP A 272 3.18 -25.43 -10.36
N THR A 273 1.95 -25.50 -10.88
CA THR A 273 0.71 -25.44 -10.10
C THR A 273 -0.46 -26.07 -10.86
N ASP A 274 -1.40 -26.66 -10.12
CA ASP A 274 -2.66 -27.20 -10.67
C ASP A 274 -3.78 -26.14 -10.76
N ALA A 275 -3.58 -24.97 -10.13
CA ALA A 275 -4.54 -23.87 -10.14
C ALA A 275 -4.48 -23.09 -11.46
N ARG A 276 -5.59 -22.46 -11.84
CA ARG A 276 -5.79 -21.86 -13.16
C ARG A 276 -6.13 -20.36 -13.05
N PRO A 277 -5.31 -19.47 -13.64
CA PRO A 277 -5.64 -18.06 -13.76
C PRO A 277 -7.04 -17.83 -14.36
N GLY A 278 -7.84 -16.97 -13.73
CA GLY A 278 -9.22 -16.65 -14.09
C GLY A 278 -10.27 -17.63 -13.57
N GLU A 279 -9.86 -18.75 -12.98
CA GLU A 279 -10.75 -19.70 -12.29
C GLU A 279 -10.44 -19.80 -10.79
N ASP A 280 -9.15 -19.77 -10.44
CA ASP A 280 -8.64 -19.81 -9.08
C ASP A 280 -7.93 -18.48 -8.75
N GLU A 281 -8.16 -17.96 -7.55
CA GLU A 281 -7.49 -16.75 -7.09
C GLU A 281 -6.05 -17.04 -6.66
N LEU A 282 -5.16 -16.09 -6.94
CA LEU A 282 -3.77 -16.14 -6.52
C LEU A 282 -3.71 -15.95 -5.00
N GLY A 283 -3.41 -17.03 -4.28
CA GLY A 283 -3.31 -17.04 -2.82
C GLY A 283 -2.15 -17.90 -2.30
N TRP A 284 -1.97 -17.93 -0.97
CA TRP A 284 -0.87 -18.66 -0.31
C TRP A 284 -0.81 -20.16 -0.64
N ASP A 285 -1.94 -20.76 -0.94
CA ASP A 285 -2.14 -22.17 -1.25
C ASP A 285 -1.84 -22.51 -2.72
N VAL A 286 -1.81 -21.50 -3.58
CA VAL A 286 -1.44 -21.62 -4.99
C VAL A 286 0.08 -21.44 -5.19
N LEU A 287 0.70 -20.58 -4.38
CA LEU A 287 2.10 -20.20 -4.54
C LEU A 287 3.08 -21.32 -4.19
N PRO A 288 4.28 -21.34 -4.80
CA PRO A 288 5.36 -22.25 -4.41
C PRO A 288 5.71 -22.13 -2.92
N GLU A 289 5.97 -23.27 -2.27
CA GLU A 289 6.22 -23.32 -0.81
C GLU A 289 7.41 -22.43 -0.38
N ASP A 290 8.40 -22.23 -1.24
CA ASP A 290 9.62 -21.46 -0.95
C ASP A 290 9.44 -19.93 -1.06
N VAL A 291 8.31 -19.48 -1.62
CA VAL A 291 7.94 -18.05 -1.62
C VAL A 291 6.90 -17.71 -0.56
N VAL A 292 6.20 -18.71 -0.01
CA VAL A 292 5.24 -18.51 1.07
C VAL A 292 5.99 -18.23 2.37
N PRO A 293 5.66 -17.15 3.08
CA PRO A 293 6.32 -16.82 4.34
C PRO A 293 5.98 -17.81 5.46
N GLU A 294 6.95 -18.13 6.31
CA GLU A 294 6.77 -19.08 7.44
C GLU A 294 5.68 -18.63 8.43
N THR A 295 5.49 -17.31 8.59
CA THR A 295 4.41 -16.74 9.40
C THR A 295 3.56 -15.82 8.53
N LYS A 296 2.28 -16.14 8.41
CA LYS A 296 1.31 -15.38 7.60
C LYS A 296 0.81 -14.13 8.34
N PRO A 297 0.24 -13.14 7.63
CA PRO A 297 -0.24 -11.89 8.23
C PRO A 297 -1.20 -12.08 9.42
N ASP A 298 -2.16 -13.00 9.32
CA ASP A 298 -3.15 -13.20 10.39
C ASP A 298 -2.56 -13.81 11.66
N GLU A 299 -1.53 -14.64 11.53
CA GLU A 299 -0.79 -15.15 12.68
C GLU A 299 -0.05 -14.01 13.41
N TRP A 300 0.51 -13.05 12.67
CA TRP A 300 1.12 -11.86 13.27
C TRP A 300 0.09 -10.94 13.92
N ARG A 301 -1.07 -10.73 13.28
CA ARG A 301 -2.16 -9.95 13.88
C ARG A 301 -2.59 -10.56 15.20
N ALA A 302 -2.73 -11.89 15.26
CA ALA A 302 -3.06 -12.60 16.49
C ALA A 302 -1.97 -12.40 17.57
N ARG A 303 -0.69 -12.52 17.20
CA ARG A 303 0.45 -12.31 18.13
C ARG A 303 0.54 -10.88 18.65
N LEU A 304 0.18 -9.88 17.85
CA LEU A 304 0.19 -8.46 18.23
C LEU A 304 -1.10 -7.99 18.91
N GLY A 305 -2.11 -8.85 19.06
CA GLY A 305 -3.42 -8.47 19.60
C GLY A 305 -4.18 -7.49 18.70
N LEU A 306 -3.95 -7.54 17.38
CA LEU A 306 -4.60 -6.70 16.38
C LEU A 306 -5.85 -7.36 15.76
N VAL A 307 -6.28 -8.50 16.31
CA VAL A 307 -7.51 -9.20 15.88
C VAL A 307 -8.67 -8.66 16.71
N SER A 308 -9.69 -8.13 16.03
CA SER A 308 -10.98 -7.77 16.62
C SER A 308 -11.93 -8.96 16.66
#